data_AF-X1D4C6-F1
#
_entry.id   AF-X1D4C6-F1
#
_cell.length_a   1.000
_cell.length_b   1.000
_cell.length_c   1.000
_cell.angle_alpha   90.00
_cell.angle_beta   90.00
_cell.angle_gamma   90.00
#
_symmetry.space_group_name_H-M   'P 1'
#
loop_
_entity.id
_entity.type
_entity.pdbx_description
1 polymer ?
#
loop_
_entity_poly.entity_id
_entity_poly.type
_entity_poly.pdbx_seq_one_letter_code
_entity_poly.pdbx_strand_id
1 'polypeptide(L)'
;MSTSNSDPKIKMADENEWQVVSLDVLREKYAKGPEQELDGPEMVNVIRQRVARALADQEENPEAFAPVFLEALESGFIPGGRINSAAGTDIKNATLINCFVQPVGDSISGTVHGKPGIYHALRDAA
;
A
#
# COMPACT_ATOMS: atom_id res chain seq x y z
N MET A 1 -15.86 3.85 -55.31
CA MET A 1 -14.92 4.18 -54.22
C MET A 1 -15.63 3.90 -52.90
N SER A 2 -15.47 2.71 -52.35
CA SER A 2 -15.95 2.38 -51.00
C SER A 2 -14.71 2.33 -50.11
N THR A 3 -14.51 3.37 -49.31
CA THR A 3 -13.44 3.42 -48.33
C THR A 3 -13.86 2.58 -47.14
N SER A 4 -13.30 1.38 -47.03
CA SER A 4 -13.32 0.56 -45.83
C SER A 4 -12.61 1.31 -44.71
N ASN A 5 -13.35 1.83 -43.74
CA ASN A 5 -12.78 2.37 -42.51
C ASN A 5 -12.43 1.18 -41.62
N SER A 6 -11.18 0.73 -41.70
CA SER A 6 -10.61 -0.23 -40.76
C SER A 6 -10.24 0.52 -39.49
N ASP A 7 -11.21 0.67 -38.58
CA ASP A 7 -10.92 1.10 -37.22
C ASP A 7 -9.93 0.11 -36.60
N PRO A 8 -8.80 0.57 -36.04
CA PRO A 8 -7.86 -0.32 -35.38
C PRO A 8 -8.57 -0.91 -34.16
N LYS A 9 -8.89 -2.21 -34.24
CA LYS A 9 -9.46 -2.96 -33.12
C LYS A 9 -8.50 -2.84 -31.95
N ILE A 10 -8.86 -2.03 -30.95
CA ILE A 10 -8.31 -2.13 -29.61
C ILE A 10 -8.61 -3.56 -29.18
N LYS A 11 -7.57 -4.41 -29.09
CA LYS A 11 -7.72 -5.72 -28.47
C LYS A 11 -8.19 -5.45 -27.05
N MET A 12 -9.44 -5.81 -26.74
CA MET A 12 -9.89 -5.88 -25.36
C MET A 12 -8.95 -6.85 -24.64
N ALA A 13 -8.27 -6.36 -23.61
CA ALA A 13 -7.50 -7.21 -22.72
C ALA A 13 -8.42 -8.32 -22.20
N ASP A 14 -7.89 -9.53 -22.05
CA ASP A 14 -8.61 -10.62 -21.40
C ASP A 14 -9.08 -10.11 -20.03
N GLU A 15 -10.36 -10.31 -19.69
CA GLU A 15 -10.99 -9.74 -18.48
C GLU A 15 -10.29 -10.20 -17.19
N ASN A 16 -9.48 -11.27 -17.28
CA ASN A 16 -8.69 -11.83 -16.18
C ASN A 16 -7.19 -11.49 -16.24
N GLU A 17 -6.74 -10.71 -17.23
CA GLU A 17 -5.33 -10.32 -17.34
C GLU A 17 -5.07 -9.04 -16.53
N TRP A 18 -3.99 -9.06 -15.74
CA TRP A 18 -3.62 -7.92 -14.91
C TRP A 18 -3.30 -6.69 -15.77
N GLN A 19 -3.80 -5.53 -15.35
CA GLN A 19 -3.43 -4.28 -15.98
C GLN A 19 -1.93 -4.03 -15.78
N VAL A 20 -1.21 -3.76 -16.86
CA VAL A 20 0.25 -3.52 -16.86
C VAL A 20 0.63 -2.45 -15.82
N VAL A 21 -0.11 -1.35 -15.78
CA VAL A 21 0.12 -0.26 -14.80
C VAL A 21 0.01 -0.73 -13.35
N SER A 22 -0.88 -1.68 -13.05
CA SER A 22 -1.02 -2.21 -11.69
C SER A 22 0.22 -3.02 -11.31
N LEU A 23 0.75 -3.83 -12.23
CA LEU A 23 1.97 -4.60 -12.00
C LEU A 23 3.19 -3.68 -11.84
N ASP A 24 3.29 -2.63 -12.65
CA ASP A 24 4.36 -1.64 -12.55
C ASP A 24 4.34 -0.93 -11.19
N VAL A 25 3.15 -0.47 -10.75
CA VAL A 25 2.98 0.17 -9.43
C VAL A 25 3.28 -0.79 -8.29
N LEU A 26 2.83 -2.05 -8.38
CA LEU A 26 3.12 -3.08 -7.39
C LEU A 26 4.62 -3.31 -7.26
N ARG A 27 5.33 -3.46 -8.38
CA ARG A 27 6.78 -3.65 -8.40
C ARG A 27 7.55 -2.46 -7.84
N GLU A 28 7.17 -1.24 -8.23
CA GLU A 28 7.88 -0.03 -7.84
C GLU A 28 7.62 0.34 -6.37
N LYS A 29 6.36 0.23 -5.91
CA LYS A 29 5.95 0.80 -4.62
C LYS A 29 5.82 -0.25 -3.51
N TYR A 30 5.47 -1.49 -3.82
CA TYR A 30 4.99 -2.45 -2.82
C TYR A 30 5.83 -3.73 -2.72
N ALA A 31 6.37 -4.24 -3.83
CA ALA A 31 7.35 -5.32 -3.81
C ALA A 31 8.65 -4.86 -3.15
N LYS A 32 9.23 -5.71 -2.30
CA LYS A 32 10.51 -5.45 -1.61
C LYS A 32 11.51 -6.58 -1.79
N GLY A 33 12.76 -6.21 -2.02
CA GLY A 33 13.86 -7.17 -2.12
C GLY A 33 13.57 -8.24 -3.20
N PRO A 34 13.65 -9.54 -2.87
CA PRO A 34 13.41 -10.63 -3.83
C PRO A 34 12.04 -10.59 -4.52
N GLU A 35 11.03 -9.96 -3.90
CA GLU A 35 9.69 -9.84 -4.48
C GLU A 35 9.70 -9.04 -5.80
N GLN A 36 10.69 -8.16 -6.00
CA GLN A 36 10.78 -7.31 -7.20
C GLN A 36 11.20 -8.08 -8.46
N GLU A 37 11.82 -9.25 -8.27
CA GLU A 37 12.26 -10.14 -9.35
C GLU A 37 11.11 -11.03 -9.88
N LEU A 38 9.97 -11.01 -9.19
CA LEU A 38 8.77 -11.76 -9.58
C LEU A 38 7.89 -10.92 -10.53
N ASP A 39 6.94 -11.56 -11.20
CA ASP A 39 6.00 -10.88 -12.09
C ASP A 39 4.56 -11.38 -11.95
N GLY A 40 3.62 -10.57 -12.43
CA GLY A 40 2.22 -10.91 -12.54
C GLY A 40 1.59 -11.38 -11.21
N PRO A 41 0.78 -12.45 -11.25
CA PRO A 41 0.13 -13.00 -10.06
C PRO A 41 1.10 -13.50 -8.98
N GLU A 42 2.29 -13.97 -9.35
CA GLU A 42 3.25 -14.52 -8.39
C GLU A 42 3.79 -13.43 -7.46
N MET A 43 4.19 -12.28 -8.04
CA MET A 43 4.60 -11.11 -7.27
C MET A 43 3.50 -10.66 -6.30
N VAL A 44 2.25 -10.60 -6.78
CA VAL A 44 1.07 -10.22 -5.97
C VAL A 44 0.89 -11.17 -4.80
N ASN A 45 0.98 -12.49 -5.04
CA ASN A 45 0.80 -13.51 -4.01
C ASN A 45 1.87 -13.43 -2.92
N VAL A 46 3.14 -13.27 -3.29
CA VAL A 46 4.22 -13.17 -2.30
C VAL A 46 4.10 -11.88 -1.46
N ILE A 47 3.75 -10.74 -2.08
CA ILE A 47 3.45 -9.49 -1.35
C ILE A 47 2.32 -9.73 -0.33
N ARG A 48 1.21 -10.34 -0.75
CA ARG A 48 0.06 -10.60 0.13
C ARG A 48 0.43 -11.55 1.27
N GLN A 49 1.21 -12.59 1.01
CA GLN A 49 1.68 -13.53 2.04
C GLN A 49 2.56 -12.84 3.07
N ARG A 50 3.51 -11.98 2.64
CA ARG A 50 4.31 -11.17 3.56
C ARG A 50 3.42 -10.29 4.45
N VAL A 51 2.49 -9.56 3.84
CA VAL A 51 1.60 -8.65 4.58
C VAL A 51 0.71 -9.42 5.55
N ALA A 52 0.08 -10.51 5.12
CA ALA A 52 -0.77 -11.33 5.97
C ALA A 52 -0.01 -11.89 7.18
N ARG A 53 1.19 -12.45 6.95
CA ARG A 53 2.06 -12.96 8.01
C ARG A 53 2.45 -11.86 8.99
N ALA A 54 2.91 -10.72 8.48
CA ALA A 54 3.34 -9.60 9.31
C ALA A 54 2.22 -9.02 10.19
N LEU A 55 0.98 -9.02 9.70
CA LEU A 55 -0.18 -8.63 10.48
C LEU A 55 -0.51 -9.70 11.54
N ALA A 56 -0.47 -10.98 11.16
CA ALA A 56 -0.74 -12.09 12.06
C ALA A 56 0.28 -12.21 13.20
N ASP A 57 1.54 -11.81 12.98
CA ASP A 57 2.59 -11.81 14.01
C ASP A 57 2.26 -10.93 15.23
N GLN A 58 1.25 -10.04 15.15
CA GLN A 58 0.78 -9.23 16.27
C GLN A 58 -0.38 -9.88 17.05
N GLU A 59 -0.93 -10.98 16.55
CA GLU A 59 -2.02 -11.72 17.18
C GLU A 59 -1.49 -12.74 18.21
N GLU A 60 -2.35 -13.18 19.13
CA GLU A 60 -1.98 -14.21 20.12
C GLU A 60 -1.67 -15.57 19.48
N ASN A 61 -2.27 -15.87 18.32
CA ASN A 61 -2.04 -17.10 17.57
C ASN A 61 -1.79 -16.80 16.08
N PRO A 62 -0.55 -16.39 15.72
CA PRO A 62 -0.23 -15.99 14.34
C PRO A 62 -0.53 -17.07 13.29
N GLU A 63 -0.29 -18.34 13.61
CA GLU A 63 -0.51 -19.46 12.69
C GLU A 63 -1.99 -19.67 12.34
N ALA A 64 -2.90 -19.30 13.25
CA ALA A 64 -4.34 -19.33 12.99
C ALA A 64 -4.82 -18.15 12.14
N PHE A 65 -4.18 -16.97 12.28
CA PHE A 65 -4.64 -15.73 11.64
C PHE A 65 -3.97 -15.44 10.29
N ALA A 66 -2.73 -15.86 10.05
CA ALA A 66 -2.05 -15.68 8.77
C ALA A 66 -2.87 -16.18 7.56
N PRO A 67 -3.46 -17.40 7.57
CA PRO A 67 -4.30 -17.84 6.45
C PRO A 67 -5.60 -17.04 6.31
N VAL A 68 -6.21 -16.63 7.42
CA VAL A 68 -7.44 -15.82 7.43
C VAL A 68 -7.19 -14.43 6.83
N PHE A 69 -6.08 -13.80 7.17
CA PHE A 69 -5.70 -12.51 6.60
C PHE A 69 -5.32 -12.62 5.13
N LEU A 70 -4.63 -13.69 4.73
CA LEU A 70 -4.34 -13.93 3.32
C LEU A 70 -5.62 -14.10 2.50
N GLU A 71 -6.59 -14.89 2.99
CA GLU A 71 -7.89 -15.08 2.34
C GLU A 71 -8.63 -13.75 2.17
N ALA A 72 -8.61 -12.87 3.18
CA ALA A 72 -9.21 -11.54 3.08
C ALA A 72 -8.55 -10.69 1.98
N LEU A 73 -7.22 -10.68 1.91
CA LEU A 73 -6.45 -9.95 0.89
C LEU A 73 -6.73 -10.46 -0.53
N GLU A 74 -6.86 -11.78 -0.69
CA GLU A 74 -7.19 -12.42 -1.96
C GLU A 74 -8.64 -12.17 -2.37
N SER A 75 -9.54 -12.07 -1.40
CA SER A 75 -10.97 -11.77 -1.59
C SER A 75 -11.26 -10.28 -1.88
N GLY A 76 -10.23 -9.44 -1.97
CA GLY A 76 -10.36 -8.05 -2.41
C GLY A 76 -10.25 -7.00 -1.30
N PHE A 77 -9.94 -7.39 -0.07
CA PHE A 77 -9.54 -6.41 0.95
C PHE A 77 -8.15 -5.85 0.61
N ILE A 78 -8.02 -4.52 0.54
CA ILE A 78 -6.75 -3.85 0.25
C ILE A 78 -6.39 -2.93 1.42
N PRO A 79 -5.33 -3.25 2.20
CA PRO A 79 -4.94 -2.42 3.32
C PRO A 79 -4.26 -1.12 2.87
N GLY A 80 -4.08 -0.19 3.80
CA GLY A 80 -3.45 1.10 3.51
C GLY A 80 -2.05 0.94 2.88
N GLY A 81 -1.66 1.89 2.02
CA GLY A 81 -0.43 1.77 1.23
C GLY A 81 0.85 1.55 2.07
N ARG A 82 0.94 2.18 3.25
CA ARG A 82 2.09 1.97 4.17
C ARG A 82 2.14 0.55 4.75
N ILE A 83 0.98 -0.08 4.98
CA ILE A 83 0.90 -1.49 5.42
C ILE A 83 1.42 -2.39 4.30
N ASN A 84 0.86 -2.27 3.09
CA ASN A 84 1.30 -3.08 1.94
C ASN A 84 2.79 -2.91 1.63
N SER A 85 3.32 -1.68 1.76
CA SER A 85 4.71 -1.37 1.41
C SER A 85 5.72 -1.84 2.46
N ALA A 86 5.38 -1.79 3.75
CA ALA A 86 6.38 -1.92 4.83
C ALA A 86 6.13 -3.06 5.83
N ALA A 87 4.92 -3.61 5.95
CA ALA A 87 4.67 -4.70 6.89
C ALA A 87 5.52 -5.93 6.55
N GLY A 88 6.24 -6.48 7.53
CA GLY A 88 7.10 -7.66 7.35
C GLY A 88 8.39 -7.39 6.57
N THR A 89 8.81 -6.14 6.45
CA THR A 89 10.04 -5.73 5.77
C THR A 89 11.09 -5.23 6.77
N ASP A 90 12.36 -5.21 6.36
CA ASP A 90 13.46 -4.68 7.18
C ASP A 90 13.60 -3.15 7.12
N ILE A 91 12.60 -2.43 6.61
CA ILE A 91 12.63 -0.96 6.52
C ILE A 91 12.57 -0.39 7.94
N LYS A 92 13.72 0.10 8.41
CA LYS A 92 13.83 0.73 9.73
C LYS A 92 12.96 1.99 9.80
N ASN A 93 12.30 2.16 10.94
CA ASN A 93 11.46 3.33 11.26
C ASN A 93 10.26 3.54 10.32
N ALA A 94 9.79 2.49 9.64
CA ALA A 94 8.54 2.57 8.89
C ALA A 94 7.33 2.55 9.86
N THR A 95 6.49 3.57 9.80
CA THR A 95 5.15 3.50 10.41
C THR A 95 4.18 2.87 9.42
N LEU A 96 3.34 1.96 9.92
CA LEU A 96 2.25 1.34 9.14
C LEU A 96 0.99 2.22 9.10
N ILE A 97 0.98 3.35 9.84
CA ILE A 97 -0.13 4.31 9.89
C ILE A 97 0.15 5.45 8.91
N ASN A 98 -0.87 5.89 8.18
CA ASN A 98 -0.76 7.00 7.23
C ASN A 98 -1.40 8.30 7.75
N CYS A 99 -2.56 8.20 8.38
CA CYS A 99 -3.38 9.35 8.73
C CYS A 99 -3.01 9.86 10.13
N PHE A 100 -2.52 11.09 10.20
CA PHE A 100 -2.21 11.78 11.46
C PHE A 100 -3.02 13.06 11.56
N VAL A 101 -3.44 13.40 12.79
CA VAL A 101 -4.10 14.67 13.11
C VAL A 101 -3.37 15.26 14.30
N GLN A 102 -3.09 16.56 14.26
CA GLN A 102 -2.45 17.26 15.36
C GLN A 102 -3.15 18.59 15.66
N PRO A 103 -3.23 18.99 16.93
CA PRO A 103 -3.80 20.28 17.31
C PRO A 103 -2.84 21.43 16.96
N VAL A 104 -3.40 22.57 16.56
CA VAL A 104 -2.64 23.80 16.32
C VAL A 104 -3.20 24.90 17.23
N GLY A 105 -2.31 25.55 17.96
CA GLY A 105 -2.62 26.70 18.81
C GLY A 105 -2.69 27.99 18.00
N ASP A 106 -3.51 28.93 18.47
CA ASP A 106 -3.62 30.26 17.86
C ASP A 106 -2.42 31.15 18.25
N SER A 107 -1.25 30.76 17.75
CA SER A 107 0.02 31.45 17.96
C SER A 107 0.99 31.08 16.85
N ILE A 108 1.86 32.02 16.47
CA ILE A 108 2.89 31.76 15.44
C ILE A 108 3.91 30.73 15.95
N SER A 109 4.46 30.94 17.16
CA SER A 109 5.52 30.10 17.73
C SER A 109 5.29 29.71 19.19
N GLY A 110 4.35 30.35 19.89
CA GLY A 110 4.08 30.07 21.30
C GLY A 110 3.20 28.83 21.49
N THR A 111 3.26 28.23 22.68
CA THR A 111 2.25 27.25 23.10
C THR A 111 1.09 27.99 23.75
N VAL A 112 -0.14 27.76 23.28
CA VAL A 112 -1.36 28.41 23.80
C VAL A 112 -2.37 27.33 24.13
N HIS A 113 -2.89 27.35 25.37
CA HIS A 113 -3.80 26.32 25.90
C HIS A 113 -3.30 24.87 25.68
N GLY A 114 -1.99 24.66 25.81
CA GLY A 114 -1.36 23.35 25.62
C GLY A 114 -1.22 22.90 24.16
N LYS A 115 -1.57 23.75 23.18
CA LYS A 115 -1.43 23.46 21.75
C LYS A 115 -0.17 24.14 21.18
N PRO A 116 0.64 23.45 20.35
CA PRO A 116 1.81 24.05 19.73
C PRO A 116 1.42 25.16 18.76
N GLY A 117 2.24 26.20 18.67
CA GLY A 117 2.06 27.24 17.65
C GLY A 117 2.29 26.71 16.24
N ILE A 118 1.87 27.48 15.24
CA ILE A 118 1.83 27.10 13.82
C ILE A 118 3.19 26.56 13.33
N TYR A 119 4.31 27.23 13.65
CA TYR A 119 5.62 26.78 13.17
C TYR A 119 6.10 25.48 13.82
N HIS A 120 5.73 25.22 15.07
CA HIS A 120 6.06 23.95 15.71
C HIS A 120 5.23 22.81 15.14
N ALA A 121 3.91 23.01 14.99
CA ALA A 121 3.02 22.01 14.40
C ALA A 121 3.42 21.67 12.96
N LEU A 122 3.76 22.69 12.15
CA LEU A 122 4.21 22.48 10.77
C LEU A 122 5.53 21.70 10.72
N ARG A 123 6.49 22.02 11.59
CA ARG A 123 7.75 21.28 11.68
C ARG A 123 7.52 19.81 12.03
N ASP A 124 6.62 19.53 12.96
CA ASP A 124 6.34 18.16 13.40
C ASP A 124 5.50 17.38 12.36
N ALA A 125 4.86 18.07 11.40
CA ALA A 125 4.15 17.47 10.27
C ALA A 125 5.04 17.13 9.07
N ALA A 126 6.22 17.73 8.98
CA ALA A 126 7.15 17.63 7.85
C ALA A 126 8.10 16.43 8.00
#